data_AF-A0A7R9A554-F1
#
_entry.id   AF-A0A7R9A554-F1
#
_cell.length_a   1.000
_cell.length_b   1.000
_cell.length_c   1.000
_cell.angle_alpha   90.00
_cell.angle_beta   90.00
_cell.angle_gamma   90.00
#
_symmetry.space_group_name_H-M   'P 1'
#
loop_
_entity.id
_entity.type
_entity.pdbx_description
1 polymer ?
#
loop_
_entity_poly.entity_id
_entity_poly.type
_entity_poly.pdbx_seq_one_letter_code
_entity_poly.pdbx_strand_id
1 'polypeptide(L)'
;MFVTTGDVLTYTRKISSVTLDLTKGTEDSDQQSPYDLFVLTIEGQGFLWHQIRCIVAILLLIGEGKEDSSVIQELLDISKNPCKPVYAMAHELPLCLFDAQFDGLEWQFDELALKTVILELQEAWARHAIKAEMIRSMLGHLEPQLPKSVKGQASWLQTGVLPRNYTPLLQRQKCESLETRIACVNERKKQKLRENECLQTTPCENSM
;
A
#
# COMPACT_ATOMS: atom_id res chain seq x y z
N MET A 1 11.41 9.98 -1.08
CA MET A 1 11.84 11.01 -0.12
C MET A 1 10.67 11.99 0.01
N PHE A 2 10.07 12.12 1.20
CA PHE A 2 9.00 13.10 1.46
C PHE A 2 9.49 13.98 2.61
N VAL A 3 9.67 15.28 2.39
CA VAL A 3 10.18 16.24 3.39
C VAL A 3 9.30 17.49 3.33
N THR A 4 8.83 17.99 4.48
CA THR A 4 8.04 19.23 4.59
C THR A 4 8.69 20.13 5.65
N THR A 5 9.07 21.35 5.27
CA THR A 5 9.79 22.32 6.11
C THR A 5 8.92 22.89 7.25
N GLY A 6 9.39 22.72 8.49
CA GLY A 6 8.84 23.33 9.72
C GLY A 6 9.22 22.49 10.94
N ASP A 7 10.11 23.02 11.79
CA ASP A 7 10.91 22.51 12.93
C ASP A 7 10.61 21.19 13.71
N VAL A 8 9.52 20.45 13.44
CA VAL A 8 9.27 19.08 13.95
C VAL A 8 8.86 18.11 12.81
N LEU A 9 8.75 18.61 11.57
CA LEU A 9 8.06 17.95 10.45
C LEU A 9 8.98 17.39 9.35
N THR A 10 10.31 17.56 9.46
CA THR A 10 11.31 17.15 8.47
C THR A 10 12.05 15.87 8.87
N TYR A 11 11.33 14.79 9.19
CA TYR A 11 12.00 13.48 9.35
C TYR A 11 12.17 12.82 7.98
N THR A 12 13.42 12.82 7.49
CA THR A 12 13.79 12.16 6.24
C THR A 12 13.87 10.65 6.46
N ARG A 13 12.88 9.92 5.96
CA ARG A 13 12.91 8.44 5.92
C ARG A 13 13.78 7.98 4.78
N LYS A 14 14.83 7.22 5.10
CA LYS A 14 15.70 6.59 4.12
C LYS A 14 15.14 5.22 3.72
N ILE A 15 14.96 5.03 2.42
CA ILE A 15 14.78 3.72 1.81
C ILE A 15 16.19 3.18 1.58
N SER A 16 16.51 2.01 2.15
CA SER A 16 17.82 1.37 2.04
C SER A 16 17.93 0.55 0.76
N SER A 17 16.90 -0.25 0.45
CA SER A 17 16.88 -1.12 -0.71
C SER A 17 15.47 -1.23 -1.32
N VAL A 18 15.42 -1.46 -2.63
CA VAL A 18 14.21 -1.82 -3.36
C VAL A 18 14.56 -2.90 -4.38
N THR A 19 13.91 -4.07 -4.32
CA THR A 19 14.10 -5.16 -5.28
C THR A 19 12.76 -5.60 -5.88
N LEU A 20 12.80 -6.09 -7.11
CA LEU A 20 11.64 -6.65 -7.79
C LEU A 20 12.04 -8.04 -8.31
N ASP A 21 11.48 -9.06 -7.68
CA ASP A 21 11.85 -10.45 -7.91
C ASP A 21 10.65 -11.24 -8.43
N LEU A 22 10.89 -12.12 -9.41
CA LEU A 22 9.88 -13.08 -9.85
C LEU A 22 9.75 -14.18 -8.79
N THR A 23 8.52 -14.45 -8.33
CA THR A 23 8.25 -15.63 -7.51
C THR A 23 8.47 -16.85 -8.39
N LYS A 24 9.57 -17.58 -8.19
CA LYS A 24 9.87 -18.79 -8.95
C LYS A 24 8.74 -19.80 -8.79
N GLY A 25 7.86 -19.89 -9.79
CA GLY A 25 6.96 -21.01 -9.95
C GLY A 25 7.76 -22.25 -10.30
N THR A 26 7.32 -23.41 -9.82
CA THR A 26 7.80 -24.71 -10.28
C THR A 26 7.45 -24.86 -11.75
N GLU A 27 8.35 -24.48 -12.67
CA GLU A 27 8.42 -24.99 -14.04
C GLU A 27 9.70 -24.44 -14.70
N ASP A 28 10.61 -25.34 -15.09
CA ASP A 28 11.86 -25.12 -15.83
C ASP A 28 11.62 -24.66 -17.29
N SER A 29 10.67 -23.76 -17.52
CA SER A 29 10.39 -23.20 -18.84
C SER A 29 10.84 -21.75 -18.89
N ASP A 30 11.70 -21.40 -19.84
CA ASP A 30 12.22 -20.04 -20.08
C ASP A 30 11.15 -18.99 -20.47
N GLN A 31 9.86 -19.30 -20.35
CA GLN A 31 8.74 -18.44 -20.75
C GLN A 31 7.92 -17.99 -19.55
N GLN A 32 7.82 -16.67 -19.40
CA GLN A 32 7.05 -16.02 -18.36
C GLN A 32 5.54 -16.24 -18.58
N SER A 33 4.85 -16.71 -17.55
CA SER A 33 3.40 -16.95 -17.55
C SER A 33 2.63 -15.67 -17.18
N PRO A 34 1.44 -15.42 -17.74
CA PRO A 34 0.55 -14.34 -17.30
C PRO A 34 0.10 -14.44 -15.83
N TYR A 35 0.31 -15.60 -15.21
CA TYR A 35 -0.01 -15.88 -13.81
C TYR A 35 1.19 -15.81 -12.88
N ASP A 36 2.37 -15.44 -13.41
CA ASP A 36 3.54 -15.24 -12.59
C ASP A 36 3.35 -14.07 -11.64
N LEU A 37 3.85 -14.25 -10.42
CA LEU A 37 3.79 -13.24 -9.38
C LEU A 37 5.15 -12.57 -9.23
N PHE A 38 5.12 -11.27 -8.97
CA PHE A 38 6.30 -10.49 -8.62
C PHE A 38 6.22 -10.06 -7.17
N VAL A 39 7.37 -10.05 -6.50
CA VAL A 39 7.55 -9.53 -5.15
C VAL A 39 8.36 -8.25 -5.24
N LEU A 40 7.74 -7.13 -4.86
CA LEU A 40 8.44 -5.87 -4.64
C LEU A 40 8.82 -5.78 -3.17
N THR A 41 10.12 -5.90 -2.88
CA THR A 41 10.66 -5.74 -1.53
C THR A 41 11.13 -4.30 -1.37
N ILE A 42 10.66 -3.61 -0.33
CA ILE A 42 11.09 -2.25 0.02
C ILE A 42 11.58 -2.26 1.46
N GLU A 43 12.84 -1.92 1.65
CA GLU A 43 13.48 -1.83 2.95
C GLU A 43 13.76 -0.37 3.31
N GLY A 44 13.61 -0.01 4.58
CA GLY A 44 13.92 1.33 5.05
C GLY A 44 13.69 1.50 6.54
N GLN A 45 14.12 2.64 7.07
CA GLN A 45 14.06 2.95 8.51
C GLN A 45 12.63 3.11 9.06
N GLY A 46 11.63 3.15 8.18
CA GLY A 46 10.23 3.29 8.54
C GLY A 46 9.44 3.99 7.44
N PHE A 47 8.12 3.81 7.48
CA PHE A 47 7.21 4.30 6.45
C PHE A 47 6.10 5.17 7.05
N LEU A 48 5.67 6.18 6.31
CA LEU A 48 4.46 6.93 6.63
C LEU A 48 3.23 6.05 6.38
N TRP A 49 2.11 6.43 7.01
CA TRP A 49 0.85 5.75 6.80
C TRP A 49 0.50 5.72 5.30
N HIS A 50 0.19 4.52 4.81
CA HIS A 50 -0.09 4.21 3.41
C HIS A 50 1.05 4.44 2.39
N GLN A 51 2.26 4.80 2.82
CA GLN A 51 3.34 5.18 1.90
C GLN A 51 3.65 4.09 0.87
N ILE A 52 3.79 2.83 1.31
CA ILE A 52 4.09 1.70 0.42
C ILE A 52 2.97 1.50 -0.60
N ARG A 53 1.70 1.49 -0.17
CA ARG A 53 0.55 1.34 -1.06
C ARG A 53 0.45 2.47 -2.10
N CYS A 54 0.91 3.67 -1.73
CA CYS A 54 0.98 4.81 -2.65
C CYS A 54 2.08 4.64 -3.70
N ILE A 55 3.26 4.15 -3.29
CA ILE A 55 4.37 3.84 -4.20
C ILE A 55 3.93 2.77 -5.21
N VAL A 56 3.39 1.66 -4.71
CA VAL A 56 2.93 0.55 -5.56
C VAL A 56 1.83 0.99 -6.54
N ALA A 57 0.90 1.86 -6.11
CA ALA A 57 -0.12 2.37 -7.02
C ALA A 57 0.47 3.11 -8.22
N ILE A 58 1.48 3.95 -8.01
CA ILE A 58 2.15 4.67 -9.10
C ILE A 58 2.93 3.69 -9.99
N LEU A 59 3.64 2.73 -9.39
CA LEU A 59 4.37 1.71 -10.15
C LEU A 59 3.44 0.85 -11.03
N LEU A 60 2.25 0.50 -10.53
CA LEU A 60 1.22 -0.20 -11.32
C LEU A 60 0.74 0.65 -12.50
N LEU A 61 0.52 1.95 -12.31
CA LEU A 61 0.13 2.85 -13.41
C LEU A 61 1.21 2.94 -14.50
N ILE A 62 2.48 2.95 -14.10
CA ILE A 62 3.61 2.92 -15.04
C ILE A 62 3.68 1.56 -15.75
N GLY A 63 3.55 0.45 -15.01
CA GLY A 63 3.54 -0.91 -15.58
C GLY A 63 2.37 -1.17 -16.55
N GLU A 64 1.24 -0.50 -16.34
CA GLU A 64 0.09 -0.51 -17.26
C GLU A 64 0.28 0.43 -18.47
N GLY A 65 1.37 1.20 -18.54
CA GLY A 65 1.64 2.18 -19.60
C GLY A 65 0.78 3.43 -19.54
N LYS A 66 0.12 3.70 -18.40
CA LYS A 66 -0.73 4.89 -18.19
C LYS A 66 0.10 6.13 -17.81
N GLU A 67 1.28 5.92 -17.25
CA GLU A 67 2.23 6.97 -16.87
C GLU A 67 3.63 6.62 -17.35
N ASP A 68 4.44 7.64 -17.63
CA ASP A 68 5.86 7.47 -17.87
C ASP A 68 6.65 7.42 -16.55
N SER A 69 7.78 6.71 -16.55
CA SER A 69 8.66 6.61 -15.38
C SER A 69 9.14 7.97 -14.83
N SER A 70 9.26 8.99 -15.70
CA SER A 70 9.61 10.36 -15.31
C SER A 70 8.62 11.00 -14.34
N VAL A 71 7.37 10.53 -14.26
CA VAL A 71 6.36 11.03 -13.31
C VAL A 71 6.84 10.89 -11.86
N ILE A 72 7.65 9.86 -11.56
CA ILE A 72 8.19 9.65 -10.21
C ILE A 72 9.08 10.83 -9.82
N GLN A 73 9.94 11.28 -10.73
CA GLN A 73 10.83 12.42 -10.48
C GLN A 73 10.05 13.71 -10.26
N GLU A 74 9.01 13.96 -11.08
CA GLU A 74 8.13 15.11 -10.92
C GLU A 74 7.35 15.08 -9.59
N LEU A 75 6.88 13.91 -9.15
CA LEU A 75 6.17 13.75 -7.87
C LEU A 75 7.07 13.85 -6.64
N LEU A 76 8.36 13.57 -6.79
CA LEU A 76 9.35 13.74 -5.72
C LEU A 76 9.90 15.18 -5.66
N ASP A 77 9.70 15.99 -6.70
CA ASP A 77 10.02 17.42 -6.70
C ASP A 77 8.96 18.20 -5.92
N ILE A 78 9.24 18.42 -4.64
CA ILE A 78 8.36 19.14 -3.71
C ILE A 78 8.19 20.61 -4.11
N SER A 79 9.19 21.22 -4.76
CA SER A 79 9.12 22.61 -5.20
C SER A 79 8.09 22.78 -6.31
N LYS A 80 7.98 21.81 -7.23
CA LYS A 80 6.95 21.81 -8.29
C LYS A 80 5.61 21.23 -7.82
N ASN A 81 5.66 20.18 -7.00
CA ASN A 81 4.51 19.40 -6.58
C ASN A 81 4.42 19.30 -5.05
N PRO A 82 4.03 20.40 -4.37
CA PRO A 82 3.99 20.44 -2.90
C PRO A 82 2.94 19.50 -2.29
N CYS A 83 1.92 19.13 -3.06
CA CYS A 83 0.86 18.23 -2.63
C CYS A 83 0.73 17.05 -3.59
N LYS A 84 0.50 15.87 -3.01
CA LYS A 84 0.23 14.63 -3.74
C LYS A 84 -1.06 14.75 -4.57
N PRO A 85 -1.09 14.30 -5.84
CA PRO A 85 -2.32 14.20 -6.62
C PRO A 85 -3.26 13.11 -6.09
N VAL A 86 -4.56 13.26 -6.35
CA VAL A 86 -5.57 12.27 -5.96
C VAL A 86 -5.48 11.02 -6.85
N TYR A 87 -5.23 9.87 -6.23
CA TYR A 87 -5.25 8.57 -6.89
C TYR A 87 -5.58 7.43 -5.92
N ALA A 88 -6.15 6.36 -6.47
CA ALA A 88 -6.43 5.12 -5.75
C ALA A 88 -5.13 4.47 -5.25
N MET A 89 -5.10 4.06 -3.98
CA MET A 89 -3.98 3.29 -3.45
C MET A 89 -4.03 1.85 -3.96
N ALA A 90 -2.88 1.17 -3.94
CA ALA A 90 -2.83 -0.26 -4.19
C ALA A 90 -3.67 -1.00 -3.14
N HIS A 91 -4.20 -2.16 -3.49
CA HIS A 91 -4.92 -3.04 -2.58
C HIS A 91 -4.05 -3.42 -1.39
N GLU A 92 -4.65 -3.65 -0.22
CA GLU A 92 -3.89 -4.00 1.00
C GLU A 92 -3.51 -5.47 1.11
N LEU A 93 -4.31 -6.35 0.51
CA LEU A 93 -4.08 -7.80 0.51
C LEU A 93 -2.61 -8.22 0.23
N PRO A 94 -1.88 -7.70 -0.77
CA PRO A 94 -0.50 -8.11 -1.02
C PRO A 94 0.55 -7.44 -0.11
N LEU A 95 0.17 -6.54 0.79
CA LEU A 95 1.11 -5.86 1.67
C LEU A 95 1.45 -6.73 2.88
N CYS A 96 2.70 -7.14 3.00
CA CYS A 96 3.22 -7.93 4.12
C CYS A 96 4.39 -7.20 4.80
N LEU A 97 4.33 -7.05 6.12
CA LEU A 97 5.51 -6.71 6.91
C LEU A 97 6.28 -8.00 7.15
N PHE A 98 7.31 -8.23 6.35
CA PHE A 98 8.04 -9.50 6.33
C PHE A 98 9.16 -9.56 7.38
N ASP A 99 9.93 -8.49 7.52
CA ASP A 99 11.09 -8.45 8.41
C ASP A 99 11.21 -7.09 9.12
N ALA A 100 11.82 -7.11 10.31
CA ALA A 100 12.15 -5.94 11.11
C ALA A 100 13.53 -6.11 11.73
N GLN A 101 14.43 -5.17 11.44
CA GLN A 101 15.82 -5.22 11.87
C GLN A 101 16.03 -4.36 13.11
N PHE A 102 16.81 -4.89 14.06
CA PHE A 102 17.18 -4.22 15.31
C PHE A 102 18.67 -4.40 15.57
N ASP A 103 19.36 -3.30 15.87
CA ASP A 103 20.79 -3.33 16.13
C ASP A 103 21.10 -3.98 17.49
N GLY A 104 22.09 -4.88 17.51
CA GLY A 104 22.58 -5.51 18.73
C GLY A 104 21.63 -6.52 19.38
N LEU A 105 20.60 -6.97 18.66
CA LEU A 105 19.69 -8.03 19.10
C LEU A 105 19.89 -9.29 18.27
N GLU A 106 19.84 -10.45 18.95
CA GLU A 106 19.77 -11.76 18.32
C GLU A 106 18.37 -12.33 18.53
N TRP A 107 17.72 -12.72 17.44
CA TRP A 107 16.41 -13.37 17.51
C TRP A 107 16.55 -14.76 18.13
N GLN A 108 15.78 -15.01 19.19
CA GLN A 108 15.68 -16.32 19.80
C GLN A 108 14.38 -16.99 19.36
N PHE A 109 14.49 -18.24 18.94
CA PHE A 109 13.37 -19.03 18.46
C PHE A 109 13.20 -20.26 19.34
N ASP A 110 11.99 -20.44 19.87
CA ASP A 110 11.60 -21.70 20.49
C ASP A 110 11.30 -22.74 19.40
N GLU A 111 11.86 -23.94 19.54
CA GLU A 111 11.76 -25.00 18.53
C GLU A 111 10.30 -25.47 18.33
N LEU A 112 9.53 -25.59 19.42
CA LEU A 112 8.14 -26.03 19.37
C LEU A 112 7.26 -24.97 18.71
N ALA A 113 7.44 -23.71 19.07
CA ALA A 113 6.75 -22.58 18.44
C ALA A 113 7.07 -22.50 16.95
N LEU A 114 8.36 -22.60 16.58
CA LEU A 114 8.80 -22.55 15.19
C LEU A 114 8.18 -23.71 14.38
N LYS A 115 8.22 -24.93 14.93
CA LYS A 115 7.60 -26.11 14.30
C LYS A 115 6.09 -25.93 14.11
N THR A 116 5.40 -25.38 15.10
CA THR A 116 3.96 -25.13 15.05
C THR A 116 3.62 -24.14 13.93
N VAL A 117 4.33 -23.01 13.89
CA VAL A 117 4.14 -21.98 12.85
C VAL A 117 4.44 -22.55 11.45
N ILE A 118 5.51 -23.33 11.29
CA ILE A 118 5.83 -23.97 10.02
C ILE A 118 4.70 -24.89 9.56
N LEU A 119 4.15 -25.72 10.44
CA LEU A 119 3.06 -26.63 10.11
C LEU A 119 1.78 -25.86 9.71
N GLU A 120 1.43 -24.81 10.44
CA GLU A 120 0.27 -23.96 10.12
C GLU A 120 0.42 -23.27 8.75
N LEU A 121 1.62 -22.74 8.47
CA LEU A 121 1.92 -22.11 7.18
C LEU A 121 1.89 -23.12 6.02
N GLN A 122 2.41 -24.33 6.23
CA GLN A 122 2.36 -25.41 5.24
C GLN A 122 0.92 -25.82 4.93
N GLU A 123 0.08 -25.97 5.96
CA GLU A 123 -1.33 -26.30 5.79
C GLU A 123 -2.09 -25.18 5.07
N ALA A 124 -1.87 -23.92 5.47
CA ALA A 124 -2.47 -22.76 4.82
C ALA A 124 -2.05 -22.67 3.35
N TRP A 125 -0.76 -22.85 3.05
CA TRP A 125 -0.24 -22.89 1.69
C TRP A 125 -0.92 -23.99 0.87
N ALA A 126 -0.99 -25.22 1.38
CA ALA A 126 -1.60 -26.34 0.65
C ALA A 126 -3.07 -26.05 0.31
N ARG A 127 -3.85 -25.52 1.27
CA ARG A 127 -5.26 -25.15 1.05
C ARG A 127 -5.41 -24.07 -0.03
N HIS A 128 -4.54 -23.07 -0.04
CA HIS A 128 -4.58 -21.99 -1.03
C HIS A 128 -4.06 -22.42 -2.40
N ALA A 129 -3.00 -23.24 -2.45
CA ALA A 129 -2.43 -23.79 -3.67
C ALA A 129 -3.44 -24.68 -4.40
N ILE A 130 -4.15 -25.58 -3.69
CA ILE A 130 -5.21 -26.40 -4.28
C ILE A 130 -6.31 -25.53 -4.90
N LYS A 131 -6.78 -24.52 -4.17
CA LYS A 131 -7.82 -23.60 -4.69
C LYS A 131 -7.34 -22.83 -5.91
N ALA A 132 -6.09 -22.35 -5.89
CA ALA A 132 -5.49 -21.64 -7.01
C ALA A 132 -5.37 -22.54 -8.24
N GLU A 133 -4.91 -23.79 -8.07
CA GLU A 133 -4.76 -24.74 -9.16
C GLU A 133 -6.10 -25.17 -9.75
N MET A 134 -7.13 -25.36 -8.91
CA MET A 134 -8.50 -25.61 -9.39
C MET A 134 -8.98 -24.49 -10.31
N ILE A 135 -8.78 -23.22 -9.90
CA ILE A 135 -9.14 -22.05 -10.71
C ILE A 135 -8.30 -21.99 -11.99
N ARG A 136 -6.98 -22.23 -11.89
CA ARG A 136 -6.07 -22.24 -13.04
C ARG A 136 -6.47 -23.30 -14.08
N SER A 137 -6.82 -24.50 -13.62
CA SER A 137 -7.32 -25.57 -14.47
C SER A 137 -8.63 -25.16 -15.18
N MET A 138 -9.59 -24.57 -14.46
CA MET A 138 -10.83 -24.06 -15.06
C MET A 138 -10.53 -22.99 -16.13
N LEU A 139 -9.63 -22.05 -15.85
CA LEU A 139 -9.21 -21.01 -16.79
C LEU A 139 -8.54 -21.60 -18.04
N GLY A 140 -7.65 -22.58 -17.87
CA GLY A 140 -6.99 -23.26 -18.99
C GLY A 140 -7.96 -23.96 -19.96
N HIS A 141 -9.14 -24.37 -19.49
CA HIS A 141 -10.21 -24.92 -20.35
C HIS A 141 -11.08 -23.84 -21.01
N LEU A 142 -11.23 -22.68 -20.37
CA LEU A 142 -12.12 -21.61 -20.84
C LEU A 142 -11.41 -20.61 -21.77
N GLU A 143 -10.17 -20.24 -21.48
CA GLU A 143 -9.40 -19.27 -22.26
C GLU A 143 -9.28 -19.64 -23.75
N PRO A 144 -9.03 -20.92 -24.14
CA PRO A 144 -8.95 -21.29 -25.55
C PRO A 144 -10.28 -21.20 -26.31
N GLN A 145 -11.41 -21.15 -25.60
CA GLN A 145 -12.74 -21.03 -26.24
C GLN A 145 -13.00 -19.60 -26.74
N LEU A 146 -12.20 -18.62 -26.33
CA LEU A 146 -12.33 -17.25 -26.77
C LEU A 146 -11.33 -16.95 -27.89
N PRO A 147 -11.76 -16.28 -28.98
CA PRO A 147 -10.86 -15.88 -30.06
C PRO A 147 -9.90 -14.75 -29.64
N LYS A 148 -10.16 -14.07 -28.51
CA LYS A 148 -9.34 -12.99 -27.97
C LYS A 148 -8.96 -13.30 -26.53
N SER A 149 -7.67 -13.19 -26.23
CA SER A 149 -7.14 -13.31 -24.86
C SER A 149 -7.72 -12.22 -23.96
N VAL A 150 -8.20 -12.63 -22.78
CA VAL A 150 -8.72 -11.74 -21.73
C VAL A 150 -7.66 -11.60 -20.65
N LYS A 151 -7.43 -10.38 -20.17
CA LYS A 151 -6.47 -10.08 -19.09
C LYS A 151 -7.21 -9.36 -17.97
N GLY A 152 -7.22 -9.97 -16.79
CA GLY A 152 -7.93 -9.47 -15.61
C GLY A 152 -7.17 -9.62 -14.29
N GLN A 153 -6.00 -10.25 -14.32
CA GLN A 153 -5.21 -10.68 -13.16
C GLN A 153 -4.85 -9.50 -12.25
N ALA A 154 -4.52 -8.34 -12.81
CA ALA A 154 -4.10 -7.14 -12.07
C ALA A 154 -5.24 -6.18 -11.71
N SER A 155 -6.47 -6.40 -12.21
CA SER A 155 -7.56 -5.43 -12.12
C SER A 155 -7.97 -5.05 -10.69
N TRP A 156 -7.80 -5.97 -9.74
CA TRP A 156 -8.14 -5.79 -8.33
C TRP A 156 -7.00 -5.14 -7.51
N LEU A 157 -5.79 -5.00 -8.08
CA LEU A 157 -4.62 -4.47 -7.37
C LEU A 157 -4.73 -2.97 -7.05
N GLN A 158 -5.69 -2.26 -7.63
CA GLN A 158 -6.02 -0.86 -7.29
C GLN A 158 -7.37 -0.81 -6.58
N THR A 159 -7.46 -0.05 -5.48
CA THR A 159 -8.71 0.07 -4.71
C THR A 159 -9.67 1.10 -5.32
N GLY A 160 -10.95 0.74 -5.45
CA GLY A 160 -12.02 1.67 -5.81
C GLY A 160 -12.44 1.60 -7.28
N VAL A 161 -13.36 2.49 -7.67
CA VAL A 161 -13.89 2.55 -9.04
C VAL A 161 -12.88 3.27 -9.93
N LEU A 162 -12.27 2.54 -10.87
CA LEU A 162 -11.38 3.13 -11.85
C LEU A 162 -12.20 3.95 -12.86
N PRO A 163 -11.82 5.21 -13.14
CA PRO A 163 -12.51 6.03 -14.13
C PRO A 163 -12.35 5.41 -15.52
N ARG A 164 -13.43 5.48 -16.32
CA ARG A 164 -13.48 4.90 -17.67
C ARG A 164 -12.41 5.47 -18.61
N ASN A 165 -12.06 6.74 -18.40
CA ASN A 165 -10.98 7.41 -19.11
C ASN A 165 -9.86 7.76 -18.11
N TYR A 166 -8.63 7.39 -18.45
CA TYR A 166 -7.47 7.70 -17.63
C TYR A 166 -7.12 9.19 -17.70
N THR A 167 -6.84 9.82 -16.56
CA THR A 167 -6.30 11.18 -16.48
C THR A 167 -4.89 11.14 -15.89
N PRO A 168 -3.88 11.75 -16.53
CA PRO A 168 -2.51 11.76 -16.01
C PRO A 168 -2.39 12.34 -14.60
N LEU A 169 -1.53 11.78 -13.76
CA LEU A 169 -1.38 12.10 -12.33
C LEU A 169 -1.14 13.60 -12.09
N LEU A 170 -0.29 14.23 -12.90
CA LEU A 170 0.07 15.65 -12.74
C LEU A 170 -1.08 16.62 -13.08
N GLN A 171 -2.10 16.15 -13.80
CA GLN A 171 -3.27 16.95 -14.18
C GLN A 171 -4.43 16.82 -13.18
N ARG A 172 -4.32 15.93 -12.19
CA ARG A 172 -5.39 15.68 -11.22
C ARG A 172 -5.43 16.75 -10.14
N GLN A 173 -6.58 16.86 -9.50
CA GLN A 173 -6.71 17.62 -8.25
C GLN A 173 -5.71 17.10 -7.22
N LYS A 174 -5.03 18.02 -6.53
CA LYS A 174 -4.10 17.72 -5.45
C LYS A 174 -4.84 17.60 -4.12
N CYS A 175 -4.35 16.74 -3.23
CA CYS A 175 -4.87 16.63 -1.87
C CYS A 175 -4.60 17.92 -1.08
N GLU A 176 -5.42 18.15 -0.06
CA GLU A 176 -5.18 19.21 0.94
C GLU A 176 -3.80 19.04 1.60
N SER A 177 -3.15 20.17 1.88
CA SER A 177 -1.83 20.18 2.52
C SER A 177 -1.89 19.61 3.95
N LEU A 178 -0.76 19.11 4.43
CA LEU A 178 -0.63 18.58 5.78
C LEU A 178 -0.96 19.66 6.84
N GLU A 179 -0.54 20.89 6.60
CA GLU A 179 -0.80 22.05 7.46
C GLU A 179 -2.31 22.27 7.65
N THR A 180 -3.08 22.24 6.56
CA THR A 180 -4.54 22.36 6.58
C THR A 180 -5.19 21.21 7.36
N ARG A 181 -4.68 19.98 7.20
CA ARG A 181 -5.17 18.81 7.94
C ARG A 181 -4.87 18.91 9.44
N ILE A 182 -3.65 19.32 9.81
CA ILE A 182 -3.25 19.54 11.21
C ILE A 182 -4.10 20.64 11.85
N ALA A 183 -4.31 21.75 11.13
CA ALA A 183 -5.19 22.83 11.58
C ALA A 183 -6.62 22.33 11.82
N CYS A 184 -7.19 21.56 10.88
CA CYS A 184 -8.53 20.99 11.04
C CYS A 184 -8.63 20.05 12.25
N VAL A 185 -7.64 19.18 12.47
CA VAL A 185 -7.60 18.28 13.63
C VAL A 185 -7.48 19.06 14.94
N ASN A 186 -6.64 20.10 14.97
CA ASN A 186 -6.47 20.96 16.14
C ASN A 186 -7.74 21.76 16.45
N GLU A 187 -8.43 22.28 15.44
CA GLU A 187 -9.72 22.96 15.62
C GLU A 187 -10.79 21.99 16.14
N ARG A 188 -10.86 20.76 15.62
CA ARG A 188 -11.75 19.72 16.16
C ARG A 188 -11.43 19.37 17.61
N LYS A 189 -10.14 19.32 18.00
CA LYS A 189 -9.72 19.12 19.39
C LYS A 189 -10.14 20.29 20.29
N LYS A 190 -9.92 21.54 19.85
CA LYS A 190 -10.36 22.75 20.58
C LYS A 190 -11.88 22.80 20.74
N GLN A 191 -12.63 22.36 19.73
CA GLN A 191 -14.09 22.30 19.79
C GLN A 191 -14.57 21.28 20.83
N LYS A 192 -13.99 20.09 20.86
CA LYS A 192 -14.28 19.07 21.90
C LYS A 192 -13.90 19.52 23.31
N LEU A 193 -12.81 20.26 23.47
CA LEU A 193 -12.42 20.85 24.76
C LEU A 193 -13.44 21.90 25.22
N ARG A 194 -13.88 22.79 24.32
CA ARG A 194 -14.93 23.79 24.60
C ARG A 194 -16.28 23.15 24.95
N GLU A 195 -16.66 22.07 24.27
CA GLU A 195 -17.87 21.30 24.58
C GLU A 195 -17.81 20.66 25.98
N ASN A 196 -16.65 20.12 26.37
CA ASN A 196 -16.45 19.53 27.69
C ASN A 196 -16.42 20.56 28.83
N GLU A 197 -15.87 21.75 28.60
CA GLU A 197 -15.89 22.85 29.58
C GLU A 197 -17.32 23.38 29.80
N CYS A 198 -18.12 23.49 28.73
CA CYS A 198 -19.52 23.93 28.82
C CYS A 198 -20.40 22.97 29.63
N LEU A 199 -20.11 21.66 29.56
CA LEU A 199 -20.79 20.61 30.34
C LEU A 199 -20.44 20.62 31.84
N GLN A 200 -19.33 21.27 32.23
CA GLN A 200 -18.91 21.37 33.64
C GLN A 200 -19.40 22.65 34.33
N THR A 201 -19.87 23.66 33.57
CA THR A 201 -20.27 24.96 34.11
C THR A 201 -21.76 25.15 34.34
N THR A 202 -22.62 24.15 34.13
CA THR A 202 -24.04 24.26 34.47
C THR A 202 -24.22 24.25 35.99
N PRO A 203 -24.61 25.35 36.65
CA PRO A 203 -24.88 25.34 38.08
C PRO A 203 -26.19 24.59 38.32
N CYS A 204 -26.22 23.69 39.30
CA CYS A 204 -27.47 23.11 39.79
C CYS A 204 -28.34 24.24 40.37
N GLU A 205 -29.30 24.75 39.59
CA GLU A 205 -30.42 25.51 40.13
C GLU A 205 -31.29 24.55 40.97
N ASN A 206 -31.07 24.58 42.29
CA ASN A 206 -31.97 23.96 43.26
C ASN A 206 -33.25 24.81 43.36
N SER A 207 -34.35 24.33 42.77
CA SER A 207 -35.69 24.83 43.09
C SER A 207 -36.17 24.28 44.43
N MET A 208 -36.65 25.21 45.26
CA MET A 208 -37.51 24.98 46.43
C MET A 208 -38.85 24.36 46.06
#